data_AF-A0A522PVG5-F1
#
_entry.id   AF-A0A522PVG5-F1
#
_cell.length_a   1.000
_cell.length_b   1.000
_cell.length_c   1.000
_cell.angle_alpha   90.00
_cell.angle_beta   90.00
_cell.angle_gamma   90.00
#
_symmetry.space_group_name_H-M   'P 1'
#
loop_
_entity.id
_entity.type
_entity.pdbx_description
1 polymer ?
#
loop_
_entity_poly.entity_id
_entity_poly.type
_entity_poly.pdbx_seq_one_letter_code
_entity_poly.pdbx_strand_id
1 'polypeptide(L)'
;MTHLPPAVLSEIRIFAAYRQVDWGILVFFVGLFIIVGGAEKAGLADLLLSLSRTWNIQNPRILTVVVVVLSNLVSNVPAVMLLKSAIPGFTNPHMGWMVLAMASTLASNLPITGSVANIIVVERAGPEAHIRFRDYSRVGTPVTLLTLGFGLLWLWWVM
;
A
#
# COMPACT_ATOMS: atom_id res chain seq x y z
N MET A 1 6.93 -44.32 19.31
CA MET A 1 7.22 -42.91 18.94
C MET A 1 8.44 -42.95 18.02
N THR A 2 8.22 -42.96 16.72
CA THR A 2 9.25 -43.16 15.70
C THR A 2 10.05 -41.88 15.48
N HIS A 3 11.32 -41.87 15.87
CA HIS A 3 12.26 -40.79 15.60
C HIS A 3 12.60 -40.77 14.10
N LEU A 4 11.91 -39.94 13.33
CA LEU A 4 12.25 -39.69 11.94
C LEU A 4 13.63 -39.00 11.85
N PRO A 5 14.45 -39.31 10.83
CA PRO A 5 15.75 -38.66 10.63
C PRO A 5 15.62 -37.14 10.49
N PRO A 6 16.60 -36.34 10.94
CA PRO A 6 16.55 -34.88 10.88
C PRO A 6 16.27 -34.32 9.47
N ALA A 7 16.80 -34.97 8.43
CA ALA A 7 16.57 -34.60 7.04
C ALA A 7 15.09 -34.74 6.63
N VAL A 8 14.44 -35.82 7.06
CA VAL A 8 13.01 -36.06 6.77
C VAL A 8 12.13 -35.07 7.53
N LEU A 9 12.50 -34.72 8.76
CA LEU A 9 11.82 -33.66 9.53
C LEU A 9 11.97 -32.28 8.84
N SER A 10 13.14 -31.98 8.26
CA SER A 10 13.31 -30.73 7.51
C SER A 10 12.50 -30.70 6.21
N GLU A 11 12.44 -31.81 5.46
CA GLU A 11 11.63 -31.90 4.25
C GLU A 11 10.14 -31.73 4.54
N ILE A 12 9.63 -32.37 5.60
CA ILE A 12 8.23 -32.22 6.03
C ILE A 12 7.93 -30.77 6.42
N ARG A 13 8.86 -30.09 7.13
CA ARG A 13 8.69 -28.67 7.49
C ARG A 13 8.70 -27.75 6.26
N ILE A 14 9.54 -28.03 5.26
CA ILE A 14 9.59 -27.28 4.00
C ILE A 14 8.28 -27.47 3.22
N PHE A 15 7.78 -28.70 3.08
CA PHE A 15 6.51 -28.97 2.42
C PHE A 15 5.32 -28.34 3.13
N ALA A 16 5.31 -28.37 4.47
CA ALA A 16 4.29 -27.71 5.28
C ALA A 16 4.33 -26.18 5.13
N ALA A 17 5.52 -25.59 5.00
CA ALA A 17 5.68 -24.15 4.72
C ALA A 17 5.17 -23.79 3.32
N TYR A 18 5.50 -24.58 2.29
CA TYR A 18 5.01 -24.38 0.92
C TYR A 18 3.48 -24.45 0.81
N ARG A 19 2.83 -25.27 1.63
CA ARG A 19 1.35 -25.32 1.70
C ARG A 19 0.71 -24.08 2.35
N GLN A 20 1.45 -23.32 3.14
CA GLN A 20 0.97 -22.07 3.73
C GLN A 20 1.13 -20.86 2.79
N VAL A 21 1.91 -21.02 1.71
CA VAL A 21 2.06 -19.99 0.69
C VAL A 21 0.78 -19.91 -0.12
N ASP A 22 0.21 -18.71 -0.16
CA ASP A 22 -0.93 -18.40 -1.02
C ASP A 22 -0.42 -18.05 -2.43
N TRP A 23 -0.36 -19.07 -3.28
CA TRP A 23 0.08 -18.93 -4.66
C TRP A 23 -0.80 -18.00 -5.50
N GLY A 24 -2.09 -17.90 -5.16
CA GLY A 24 -3.02 -16.98 -5.83
C GLY A 24 -2.64 -15.52 -5.60
N ILE A 25 -2.32 -15.18 -4.34
CA ILE A 25 -1.84 -13.84 -3.98
C ILE A 25 -0.52 -13.51 -4.70
N LEU A 26 0.41 -14.46 -4.81
CA LEU A 26 1.68 -14.25 -5.53
C LEU A 26 1.44 -13.94 -7.02
N VAL A 27 0.60 -14.73 -7.70
CA VAL A 27 0.26 -14.49 -9.11
C VAL A 27 -0.45 -13.14 -9.29
N PHE A 28 -1.33 -12.77 -8.36
CA PHE A 28 -1.97 -11.45 -8.36
C PHE A 28 -0.94 -10.31 -8.28
N PHE A 29 0.04 -10.38 -7.37
CA PHE A 29 1.10 -9.36 -7.27
C PHE A 29 1.99 -9.30 -8.51
N VAL A 30 2.30 -10.43 -9.13
CA VAL A 30 3.03 -10.48 -10.40
C VAL A 30 2.24 -9.74 -11.50
N GLY A 31 0.96 -10.03 -11.65
CA GLY A 31 0.09 -9.35 -12.61
C GLY A 31 -0.02 -7.85 -12.33
N LEU A 32 -0.19 -7.47 -11.06
CA LEU A 32 -0.23 -6.07 -10.64
C LEU A 32 1.05 -5.33 -11.02
N PHE A 33 2.23 -5.89 -10.74
CA PHE A 33 3.51 -5.25 -11.09
C PHE A 33 3.75 -5.16 -12.59
N ILE A 34 3.29 -6.13 -13.38
CA ILE A 34 3.34 -6.05 -14.84
C ILE A 34 2.48 -4.87 -15.34
N ILE A 35 1.25 -4.75 -14.85
CA ILE A 35 0.34 -3.66 -15.23
C ILE A 35 0.91 -2.30 -14.82
N VAL A 36 1.43 -2.19 -13.60
CA VAL A 36 2.02 -0.94 -13.09
C VAL A 36 3.28 -0.56 -13.86
N GLY A 37 4.16 -1.51 -14.14
CA GLY A 37 5.34 -1.26 -14.97
C GLY A 37 4.97 -0.89 -16.41
N GLY A 38 3.88 -1.46 -16.95
CA GLY A 38 3.30 -1.06 -18.24
C GLY A 38 2.77 0.37 -18.22
N ALA A 39 2.02 0.74 -17.19
CA ALA A 39 1.50 2.09 -17.01
C ALA A 39 2.61 3.13 -16.80
N GLU A 40 3.67 2.77 -16.07
CA GLU A 40 4.88 3.60 -15.90
C GLU A 40 5.55 3.84 -17.26
N LYS A 41 5.78 2.79 -18.06
CA LYS A 41 6.34 2.91 -19.43
C LYS A 41 5.44 3.68 -20.39
N ALA A 42 4.12 3.63 -20.19
CA ALA A 42 3.14 4.40 -20.98
C ALA A 42 3.10 5.89 -20.59
N GLY A 43 3.89 6.33 -19.61
CA GLY A 43 3.96 7.73 -19.18
C GLY A 43 2.80 8.15 -18.27
N LEU A 44 2.08 7.20 -17.64
CA LEU A 44 1.01 7.56 -16.70
C LEU A 44 1.55 8.33 -15.50
N ALA A 45 2.73 7.94 -15.02
CA ALA A 45 3.45 8.70 -13.99
C ALA A 45 3.68 10.14 -14.46
N ASP A 46 4.26 10.34 -15.64
CA ASP A 46 4.53 11.68 -16.19
C ASP A 46 3.25 12.51 -16.42
N LEU A 47 2.14 11.87 -16.79
CA LEU A 47 0.83 12.52 -16.92
C LEU A 47 0.32 13.00 -15.55
N LEU A 48 0.33 12.14 -14.53
CA LEU A 48 -0.06 12.50 -13.17
C LEU A 48 0.87 13.58 -12.59
N LEU A 49 2.16 13.55 -12.95
CA LEU A 49 3.17 14.53 -12.55
C LEU A 49 3.03 15.88 -13.27
N SER A 50 2.66 15.87 -14.54
CA SER A 50 2.43 17.11 -15.30
C SER A 50 1.18 17.84 -14.81
N LEU A 51 0.08 17.11 -14.59
CA LEU A 51 -1.15 17.65 -14.00
C LEU A 51 -0.92 18.24 -12.61
N SER A 52 0.07 17.73 -11.88
CA SER A 52 0.31 18.12 -10.51
C SER A 52 1.44 19.14 -10.31
N ARG A 53 2.34 19.32 -11.28
CA ARG A 53 3.24 20.49 -11.33
C ARG A 53 2.44 21.79 -11.38
N THR A 54 1.27 21.79 -12.02
CA THR A 54 0.33 22.92 -12.01
C THR A 54 -0.27 23.20 -10.63
N TRP A 55 -0.28 22.20 -9.73
CA TRP A 55 -0.91 22.24 -8.40
C TRP A 55 0.08 22.33 -7.24
N ASN A 56 1.37 22.61 -7.49
CA ASN A 56 2.41 22.66 -6.45
C ASN A 56 2.46 21.40 -5.57
N ILE A 57 2.59 20.22 -6.21
CA ILE A 57 2.67 18.92 -5.50
C ILE A 57 3.81 18.83 -4.48
N GLN A 58 4.80 19.72 -4.55
CA GLN A 58 5.87 19.77 -3.56
C GLN A 58 5.35 20.17 -2.16
N ASN A 59 4.15 20.76 -2.08
CA ASN A 59 3.49 21.01 -0.81
C ASN A 59 3.07 19.67 -0.16
N PRO A 60 3.54 19.37 1.07
CA PRO A 60 3.24 18.12 1.79
C PRO A 60 1.75 17.78 1.90
N ARG A 61 0.89 18.81 2.03
CA ARG A 61 -0.56 18.64 2.15
C ARG A 61 -1.15 18.16 0.83
N ILE A 62 -0.72 18.77 -0.28
CA ILE A 62 -1.19 18.42 -1.62
C ILE A 62 -0.67 17.04 -2.02
N LEU A 63 0.61 16.77 -1.76
CA LEU A 63 1.18 15.44 -1.96
C LEU A 63 0.43 14.37 -1.18
N THR A 64 0.07 14.63 0.08
CA THR A 64 -0.71 13.70 0.89
C THR A 64 -2.06 13.41 0.27
N VAL A 65 -2.79 14.43 -0.20
CA VAL A 65 -4.09 14.22 -0.88
C VAL A 65 -3.92 13.38 -2.15
N VAL A 66 -2.89 13.66 -2.96
CA VAL A 66 -2.60 12.91 -4.18
C VAL A 66 -2.27 11.45 -3.87
N VAL A 67 -1.40 11.21 -2.89
CA VAL A 67 -1.04 9.85 -2.46
C VAL A 67 -2.26 9.13 -1.89
N VAL A 68 -3.10 9.81 -1.10
CA VAL A 68 -4.34 9.22 -0.56
C VAL A 68 -5.26 8.75 -1.68
N VAL A 69 -5.52 9.61 -2.67
CA VAL A 69 -6.38 9.25 -3.80
C VAL A 69 -5.76 8.10 -4.59
N LEU A 70 -4.47 8.20 -4.93
CA LEU A 70 -3.80 7.21 -5.75
C LEU A 70 -3.70 5.84 -5.05
N SER A 71 -3.29 5.81 -3.78
CA SER A 71 -3.20 4.57 -3.00
C SER A 71 -4.55 3.87 -2.84
N ASN A 72 -5.66 4.61 -2.80
CA ASN A 72 -6.99 4.01 -2.74
C ASN A 72 -7.50 3.51 -4.10
N LEU A 73 -7.00 4.05 -5.21
CA LEU A 73 -7.36 3.61 -6.56
C LEU A 73 -6.56 2.41 -7.04
N VAL A 74 -5.24 2.41 -6.80
CA VAL A 74 -4.32 1.40 -7.34
C VAL A 74 -3.60 0.57 -6.28
N SER A 75 -3.91 0.75 -4.99
CA SER A 75 -3.18 0.19 -3.83
C SER A 75 -1.90 0.93 -3.48
N ASN A 76 -1.41 0.71 -2.26
CA ASN A 76 -0.16 1.25 -1.70
C ASN A 76 1.02 1.12 -2.66
N VAL A 77 1.38 -0.12 -3.04
CA VAL A 77 2.66 -0.40 -3.70
C VAL A 77 2.70 0.23 -5.09
N PRO A 78 1.66 0.08 -5.93
CA PRO A 78 1.58 0.76 -7.21
C PRO A 78 1.63 2.28 -7.11
N ALA A 79 0.96 2.88 -6.13
CA ALA A 79 0.97 4.34 -5.96
C ALA A 79 2.37 4.86 -5.64
N VAL A 80 3.13 4.16 -4.78
CA VAL A 80 4.54 4.49 -4.50
C VAL A 80 5.39 4.35 -5.76
N MET A 81 5.20 3.28 -6.53
CA MET A 81 5.93 3.07 -7.78
C MET A 81 5.68 4.17 -8.82
N LEU A 82 4.45 4.68 -8.91
CA LEU A 82 4.11 5.77 -9.84
C LEU A 82 4.65 7.13 -9.41
N LEU A 83 4.73 7.39 -8.10
CA LEU A 83 5.13 8.70 -7.57
C LEU A 83 6.64 8.82 -7.25
N LYS A 84 7.35 7.69 -7.09
CA LYS A 84 8.78 7.68 -6.71
C LYS A 84 9.67 8.47 -7.67
N SER A 85 9.34 8.49 -8.97
CA SER A 85 10.13 9.14 -10.02
C SER A 85 10.11 10.66 -9.92
N ALA A 86 9.12 11.23 -9.23
CA ALA A 86 8.95 12.66 -9.06
C ALA A 86 9.71 13.24 -7.87
N ILE A 87 9.79 12.48 -6.78
CA ILE A 87 10.32 12.93 -5.49
C ILE A 87 11.75 13.52 -5.60
N PRO A 88 12.68 12.94 -6.38
CA PRO A 88 14.03 13.50 -6.53
C PRO A 88 14.06 14.92 -7.15
N GLY A 89 13.02 15.31 -7.88
CA GLY A 89 12.91 16.64 -8.50
C GLY A 89 12.32 17.72 -7.57
N PHE A 90 11.98 17.39 -6.32
CA PHE A 90 11.40 18.35 -5.37
C PHE A 90 12.50 19.19 -4.69
N THR A 91 12.15 20.38 -4.22
CA THR A 91 13.08 21.22 -3.44
C THR A 91 13.55 20.53 -2.15
N ASN A 92 12.69 19.72 -1.52
CA ASN A 92 13.05 18.87 -0.39
C ASN A 92 12.63 17.40 -0.67
N PRO A 93 13.48 16.61 -1.32
CA PRO A 93 13.18 15.21 -1.63
C PRO A 93 12.99 14.36 -0.38
N HIS A 94 13.71 14.65 0.71
CA HIS A 94 13.60 13.91 1.97
C HIS A 94 12.18 14.03 2.55
N MET A 95 11.63 15.25 2.57
CA MET A 95 10.23 15.49 2.95
C MET A 95 9.25 14.75 2.04
N GLY A 96 9.49 14.80 0.73
CA GLY A 96 8.67 14.08 -0.26
C GLY A 96 8.63 12.57 0.00
N TRP A 97 9.77 11.95 0.32
CA TRP A 97 9.84 10.53 0.68
C TRP A 97 9.10 10.21 1.97
N MET A 98 9.25 11.04 3.01
CA MET A 98 8.54 10.84 4.27
C MET A 98 7.02 10.94 4.10
N VAL A 99 6.55 11.96 3.37
CA VAL A 99 5.13 12.14 3.07
C VAL A 99 4.61 10.97 2.23
N LEU A 100 5.34 10.56 1.19
CA LEU A 100 4.93 9.44 0.34
C LEU A 100 4.81 8.13 1.14
N ALA A 101 5.80 7.82 1.99
CA ALA A 101 5.80 6.61 2.81
C ALA A 101 4.68 6.62 3.86
N MET A 102 4.48 7.76 4.54
CA MET A 102 3.43 7.94 5.53
C MET A 102 2.04 7.85 4.89
N ALA A 103 1.79 8.65 3.86
CA ALA A 103 0.47 8.76 3.26
C ALA A 103 0.06 7.46 2.56
N SER A 104 0.95 6.78 1.83
CA SER A 104 0.59 5.55 1.11
C SER A 104 0.24 4.40 2.05
N THR A 105 0.90 4.34 3.20
CA THR A 105 0.67 3.33 4.23
C THR A 105 -0.62 3.60 5.00
N LEU A 106 -0.84 4.84 5.43
CA LEU A 106 -1.99 5.19 6.26
C LEU A 106 -3.29 5.30 5.44
N ALA A 107 -3.23 5.85 4.23
CA ALA A 107 -4.40 6.10 3.39
C ALA A 107 -5.14 4.84 2.94
N SER A 108 -4.42 3.72 2.84
CA SER A 108 -4.95 2.45 2.32
C SER A 108 -5.95 1.77 3.27
N ASN A 109 -6.21 2.37 4.45
CA ASN A 109 -7.20 1.91 5.44
C ASN A 109 -8.59 2.58 5.29
N LEU A 110 -8.81 3.43 4.28
CA LEU A 110 -10.07 4.15 4.07
C LEU A 110 -11.23 3.20 3.65
N PRO A 111 -11.21 2.57 2.45
CA PRO A 111 -12.07 1.47 2.09
C PRO A 111 -11.39 0.12 2.29
N ILE A 112 -12.19 -0.94 2.46
CA ILE A 112 -11.68 -2.33 2.46
C ILE A 112 -10.85 -2.62 1.19
N THR A 113 -11.25 -2.04 0.06
CA THR A 113 -10.57 -2.23 -1.24
C THR A 113 -9.28 -1.43 -1.39
N GLY A 114 -8.96 -0.55 -0.43
CA GLY A 114 -7.77 0.32 -0.51
C GLY A 114 -6.45 -0.43 -0.37
N SER A 115 -6.48 -1.65 0.16
CA SER A 115 -5.32 -2.54 0.23
C SER A 115 -5.71 -3.99 0.04
N VAL A 116 -4.86 -4.72 -0.68
CA VAL A 116 -4.95 -6.18 -0.85
C VAL A 116 -4.90 -6.88 0.51
N ALA A 117 -4.12 -6.36 1.46
CA ALA A 117 -4.01 -6.92 2.81
C ALA A 117 -5.35 -6.88 3.56
N ASN A 118 -6.12 -5.80 3.40
CA ASN A 118 -7.44 -5.66 4.05
C ASN A 118 -8.42 -6.69 3.50
N ILE A 119 -8.41 -6.90 2.18
CA ILE A 119 -9.23 -7.92 1.52
C ILE A 119 -8.86 -9.32 2.03
N ILE A 120 -7.57 -9.65 2.11
CA ILE A 120 -7.10 -10.95 2.61
C ILE A 120 -7.57 -11.21 4.05
N VAL A 121 -7.49 -10.19 4.92
CA VAL A 121 -7.93 -10.31 6.32
C VAL A 121 -9.44 -10.52 6.40
N VAL A 122 -10.22 -9.76 5.64
CA VAL A 122 -11.69 -9.89 5.60
C VAL A 122 -12.10 -11.27 5.06
N GLU A 123 -11.45 -11.74 4.01
CA GLU A 123 -11.72 -13.06 3.41
C GLU A 123 -11.43 -14.18 4.41
N ARG A 124 -10.28 -14.11 5.11
CA ARG A 124 -9.92 -15.10 6.13
C ARG A 124 -10.79 -15.05 7.38
N ALA A 125 -11.32 -13.89 7.72
CA ALA A 125 -12.25 -13.73 8.84
C ALA A 125 -13.66 -14.24 8.52
N GLY A 126 -14.00 -14.44 7.24
CA GLY A 126 -15.34 -14.84 6.79
C GLY A 126 -16.00 -16.00 7.56
N PRO A 127 -15.27 -17.09 7.92
CA PRO A 127 -15.83 -18.18 8.73
C PRO A 127 -16.19 -17.80 10.17
N GLU A 128 -15.57 -16.76 10.74
CA GLU A 128 -15.74 -16.34 12.14
C GLU A 128 -16.58 -15.06 12.27
N ALA A 129 -16.45 -14.12 11.34
CA ALA A 129 -17.15 -12.84 11.36
C ALA A 129 -17.33 -12.28 9.94
N HIS A 130 -18.57 -11.87 9.63
CA HIS A 130 -18.87 -11.22 8.35
C HIS A 130 -18.68 -9.70 8.45
N ILE A 131 -17.58 -9.19 7.88
CA ILE A 131 -17.25 -7.76 7.89
C ILE A 131 -17.86 -7.10 6.65
N ARG A 132 -18.88 -6.24 6.84
CA ARG A 132 -19.43 -5.46 5.71
C ARG A 132 -18.52 -4.26 5.42
N PHE A 133 -18.56 -3.81 4.15
CA PHE A 133 -17.86 -2.59 3.71
C PHE A 133 -18.10 -1.39 4.64
N ARG A 134 -19.36 -1.17 5.02
CA ARG A 134 -19.73 -0.06 5.91
C ARG A 134 -19.15 -0.19 7.31
N ASP A 135 -19.09 -1.40 7.86
CA ASP A 135 -18.61 -1.64 9.23
C ASP A 135 -17.12 -1.36 9.32
N TYR A 136 -16.36 -1.81 8.32
CA TYR A 136 -14.95 -1.47 8.19
C TYR A 136 -14.75 0.04 8.00
N SER A 137 -15.39 0.65 6.99
CA SER A 137 -15.16 2.07 6.69
C SER A 137 -15.60 3.01 7.82
N ARG A 138 -16.55 2.61 8.68
CA ARG A 138 -16.95 3.38 9.86
C ARG A 138 -15.81 3.52 10.89
N VAL A 139 -14.90 2.54 10.96
CA VAL A 139 -13.73 2.56 11.84
C VAL A 139 -12.48 3.01 11.09
N GLY A 140 -12.25 2.48 9.89
CA GLY A 140 -11.08 2.76 9.05
C GLY A 140 -10.98 4.23 8.66
N THR A 141 -12.10 4.88 8.29
CA THR A 141 -12.11 6.29 7.89
C THR A 141 -11.63 7.23 9.01
N PRO A 142 -12.25 7.24 10.22
CA PRO A 142 -11.79 8.14 11.27
C PRO A 142 -10.35 7.85 11.71
N VAL A 143 -9.95 6.58 11.80
CA VAL A 143 -8.56 6.20 12.14
C VAL A 143 -7.58 6.74 11.09
N THR A 144 -7.90 6.59 9.81
CA THR A 144 -7.04 7.08 8.71
C THR A 144 -6.92 8.60 8.74
N LEU A 145 -8.02 9.32 8.93
CA LEU A 145 -7.99 10.79 8.99
C LEU A 145 -7.20 11.30 10.19
N LEU A 146 -7.38 10.69 11.37
CA LEU A 146 -6.65 11.05 12.59
C LEU A 146 -5.15 10.78 12.44
N THR A 147 -4.78 9.61 11.90
CA THR A 147 -3.37 9.23 11.73
C THR A 147 -2.68 10.04 10.64
N LEU A 148 -3.35 10.35 9.52
CA LEU A 148 -2.82 11.25 8.49
C LEU A 148 -2.66 12.68 9.03
N GLY A 149 -3.66 13.17 9.79
CA GLY A 149 -3.59 14.49 10.42
C GLY A 149 -2.43 14.57 11.41
N PHE A 150 -2.29 13.58 12.29
CA PHE A 150 -1.18 13.49 13.22
C PHE A 150 0.17 13.41 12.50
N GLY A 151 0.28 12.58 11.46
CA GLY A 151 1.51 12.45 10.69
C GLY A 151 1.91 13.74 9.97
N LEU A 152 0.94 14.46 9.39
CA LEU A 152 1.19 15.78 8.81
C LEU A 152 1.65 16.82 9.85
N LEU A 153 1.03 16.81 11.03
CA LEU A 153 1.43 17.70 12.14
C LEU A 153 2.85 17.37 12.64
N TRP A 154 3.16 16.07 12.77
CA TRP A 154 4.49 15.60 13.15
C TRP A 154 5.56 16.00 12.14
N LEU A 155 5.31 15.78 10.85
CA LEU A 155 6.23 16.18 9.78
C LEU A 155 6.42 17.69 9.71
N TRP A 156 5.36 18.46 9.99
CA TRP A 156 5.45 19.92 10.07
C TRP A 156 6.22 20.41 11.30
N TRP A 157 6.21 19.65 12.40
CA TRP A 157 6.96 20.00 13.62
C TRP A 157 8.45 19.65 13.52
N VAL A 158 8.78 18.54 12.84
CA VAL A 158 10.16 18.05 12.71
C VAL A 158 10.97 18.78 11.63
N MET A 159 10.32 19.42 10.65
CA MET A 159 10.96 20.07 9.50
C MET A 159 10.68 21.56 9.42
#